data_AF-A0A6L6YGE9-F1
#
_entry.id   AF-A0A6L6YGE9-F1
#
_cell.length_a   1.000
_cell.length_b   1.000
_cell.length_c   1.000
_cell.angle_alpha   90.00
_cell.angle_beta   90.00
_cell.angle_gamma   90.00
#
_symmetry.space_group_name_H-M   'P 1'
#
loop_
_entity.id
_entity.type
_entity.pdbx_description
1 polymer ?
#
loop_
_entity_poly.entity_id
_entity_poly.type
_entity_poly.pdbx_seq_one_letter_code
_entity_poly.pdbx_strand_id
1 'polypeptide(L)'
;MPKSKKKRDKKYKPITVRVGPYYSEEQRRQCEAQLNDVALYVECTLPTGNATNHEIDWIEDVLIWAIGLVHQRFETLDQLELSEVLPILTNGKHALDALIDRKYEKKTTRFIATGDELKAISAAFAIIIPMLKEAMTLSPRRTMNEFDWAHRKALENLKKTEREKCKKLS
;
A
#
# COMPACT_ATOMS: atom_id res chain seq x y z
N MET A 1 26.78 -7.74 -45.72
CA MET A 1 25.31 -7.77 -45.66
C MET A 1 24.89 -8.63 -44.47
N PRO A 2 23.98 -8.21 -43.58
CA PRO A 2 23.59 -9.02 -42.43
C PRO A 2 22.83 -10.27 -42.92
N LYS A 3 23.22 -11.44 -42.42
CA LYS A 3 22.64 -12.74 -42.80
C LYS A 3 21.14 -12.77 -42.48
N SER A 4 20.38 -13.21 -43.49
CA SER A 4 18.93 -13.47 -43.48
C SER A 4 18.39 -13.95 -42.12
N LYS A 5 17.41 -13.20 -41.58
CA LYS A 5 16.54 -13.65 -40.49
C LYS A 5 15.65 -14.76 -41.05
N LYS A 6 15.96 -16.03 -40.74
CA LYS A 6 15.08 -17.17 -41.07
C LYS A 6 13.63 -16.81 -40.69
N LYS A 7 12.68 -16.94 -41.64
CA LYS A 7 11.25 -16.78 -41.33
C LYS A 7 10.90 -17.72 -40.18
N ARG A 8 10.32 -17.17 -39.11
CA ARG A 8 9.90 -17.94 -37.93
C ARG A 8 8.84 -18.95 -38.37
N ASP A 9 9.21 -20.22 -38.43
CA ASP A 9 8.35 -21.33 -38.87
C ASP A 9 7.31 -21.78 -37.83
N LYS A 10 7.17 -21.02 -36.73
CA LYS A 10 6.18 -21.28 -35.68
C LYS A 10 4.90 -20.53 -36.00
N LYS A 11 3.79 -21.27 -36.22
CA LYS A 11 2.44 -20.71 -36.36
C LYS A 11 2.16 -19.77 -35.18
N TYR A 12 1.79 -18.52 -35.47
CA TYR A 12 1.46 -17.53 -34.45
C TYR A 12 0.31 -18.07 -33.60
N LYS A 13 0.56 -18.21 -32.29
CA LYS A 13 -0.50 -18.46 -31.31
C LYS A 13 -0.78 -17.12 -30.63
N PRO A 14 -1.96 -16.50 -30.85
CA PRO A 14 -2.34 -15.32 -30.11
C PRO A 14 -2.29 -15.67 -28.61
N ILE A 15 -1.46 -14.95 -27.87
CA ILE A 15 -1.51 -15.01 -26.42
C ILE A 15 -2.56 -13.99 -26.01
N THR A 16 -3.62 -14.44 -25.34
CA THR A 16 -4.57 -13.53 -24.71
C THR A 16 -3.81 -12.79 -23.62
N VAL A 17 -3.41 -11.56 -23.88
CA VAL A 17 -2.87 -10.70 -22.84
C VAL A 17 -4.05 -10.38 -21.93
N ARG A 18 -4.10 -11.03 -20.76
CA ARG A 18 -5.03 -10.61 -19.71
C ARG A 18 -4.59 -9.23 -19.29
N VAL A 19 -5.30 -8.24 -19.82
CA VAL A 19 -5.28 -6.89 -19.30
C VAL A 19 -5.65 -7.04 -17.83
N GLY A 20 -4.73 -6.70 -16.90
CA GLY A 20 -4.99 -6.70 -15.45
C GLY A 20 -6.33 -6.02 -15.10
N PRO A 21 -6.82 -6.19 -13.87
CA PRO A 21 -8.18 -5.83 -13.48
C PRO A 21 -8.66 -4.52 -14.12
N TYR A 22 -9.80 -4.60 -14.79
CA TYR A 22 -10.41 -3.45 -15.42
C TYR A 22 -11.08 -2.64 -14.31
N TYR A 23 -10.49 -1.49 -13.99
CA TYR A 23 -11.10 -0.52 -13.08
C TYR A 23 -11.96 0.44 -13.89
N SER A 24 -13.25 0.51 -13.59
CA SER A 24 -14.14 1.53 -14.13
C SER A 24 -13.75 2.92 -13.61
N GLU A 25 -14.19 3.97 -14.30
CA GLU A 25 -13.99 5.34 -13.83
C GLU A 25 -14.67 5.57 -12.47
N GLU A 26 -15.83 4.95 -12.25
CA GLU A 26 -16.55 4.98 -10.98
C GLU A 26 -15.72 4.36 -9.84
N GLN A 27 -15.12 3.19 -10.06
CA GLN A 27 -14.24 2.55 -9.08
C GLN A 27 -13.03 3.43 -8.76
N ARG A 28 -12.46 4.11 -9.75
CA ARG A 28 -11.36 5.06 -9.53
C ARG A 28 -11.79 6.24 -8.64
N ARG A 29 -12.97 6.81 -8.90
CA ARG A 29 -13.53 7.90 -8.08
C ARG A 29 -13.84 7.44 -6.66
N GLN A 30 -14.31 6.21 -6.48
CA GLN A 30 -14.52 5.61 -5.16
C GLN A 30 -13.19 5.47 -4.41
N CYS A 31 -12.14 4.97 -5.06
CA CYS A 31 -10.82 4.88 -4.43
C CYS A 31 -10.25 6.26 -4.08
N GLU A 32 -10.46 7.27 -4.93
CA GLU A 32 -10.05 8.64 -4.63
C GLU A 32 -10.82 9.23 -3.43
N ALA A 33 -12.11 8.95 -3.32
CA ALA A 33 -12.91 9.32 -2.15
C ALA A 33 -12.40 8.63 -0.88
N GLN A 34 -12.08 7.34 -0.96
CA GLN A 34 -11.50 6.59 0.17
C GLN A 34 -10.17 7.19 0.63
N LEU A 35 -9.32 7.68 -0.29
CA LEU A 35 -8.09 8.39 0.09
C LEU A 35 -8.37 9.67 0.88
N ASN A 36 -9.46 10.38 0.58
CA ASN A 36 -9.88 11.55 1.37
C ASN A 36 -10.35 11.14 2.76
N ASP A 37 -11.16 10.08 2.85
CA ASP A 37 -11.67 9.57 4.12
C ASP A 37 -10.51 9.11 5.02
N VAL A 38 -9.52 8.41 4.47
CA VAL A 38 -8.32 8.00 5.20
C VAL A 38 -7.50 9.19 5.69
N ALA A 39 -7.35 10.24 4.87
CA ALA A 39 -6.69 11.47 5.32
C ALA A 39 -7.44 12.08 6.52
N LEU A 40 -8.77 12.09 6.49
CA LEU A 40 -9.60 12.56 7.60
C LEU A 40 -9.43 11.67 8.84
N TYR A 41 -9.37 10.35 8.69
CA TYR A 41 -9.17 9.43 9.80
C TYR A 41 -7.83 9.63 10.49
N VAL A 42 -6.76 9.86 9.73
CA VAL A 42 -5.42 10.10 10.27
C VAL A 42 -5.37 11.42 11.05
N GLU A 43 -5.97 12.48 10.53
CA GLU A 43 -5.88 13.82 11.13
C GLU A 43 -6.90 14.08 12.23
N CYS A 44 -8.08 13.45 12.17
CA CYS A 44 -9.18 13.74 13.10
C CYS A 44 -9.49 12.56 14.02
N THR A 45 -9.63 11.36 13.47
CA THR A 45 -10.13 10.21 14.24
C THR A 45 -9.03 9.57 15.09
N LEU A 46 -7.85 9.37 14.51
CA LEU A 46 -6.71 8.73 15.16
C LEU A 46 -6.23 9.52 16.40
N PRO A 47 -6.09 10.86 16.38
CA PRO A 47 -5.68 11.62 17.55
C PRO A 47 -6.67 11.57 18.71
N THR A 48 -7.96 11.38 18.42
CA THR A 48 -8.99 11.24 19.46
C THR A 48 -9.00 9.86 20.12
N GLY A 49 -8.26 8.90 19.58
CA GLY A 49 -8.22 7.51 20.06
C GLY A 49 -9.53 6.75 19.85
N ASN A 50 -10.42 7.26 18.99
CA ASN A 50 -11.74 6.67 18.71
C ASN A 50 -11.78 5.92 17.37
N ALA A 51 -10.63 5.73 16.72
CA ALA A 51 -10.56 4.95 15.50
C ALA A 51 -11.14 3.54 15.72
N THR A 52 -11.96 3.10 14.78
CA THR A 52 -12.52 1.76 14.72
C THR A 52 -11.52 0.80 14.08
N ASN A 53 -11.73 -0.51 14.23
CA ASN A 53 -10.90 -1.49 13.54
C ASN A 53 -10.91 -1.27 12.02
N HIS A 54 -12.09 -0.99 11.47
CA HIS A 54 -12.24 -0.79 10.03
C HIS A 54 -11.47 0.42 9.50
N GLU A 55 -11.50 1.53 10.22
CA GLU A 55 -10.74 2.74 9.87
C GLU A 55 -9.24 2.49 9.95
N ILE A 56 -8.78 1.73 10.95
CA ILE A 56 -7.38 1.31 11.06
C ILE A 56 -6.97 0.38 9.91
N ASP A 57 -7.81 -0.58 9.54
CA ASP A 57 -7.55 -1.46 8.40
C ASP A 57 -7.39 -0.66 7.10
N TRP A 58 -8.22 0.36 6.87
CA TRP A 58 -8.08 1.26 5.71
C TRP A 58 -6.82 2.12 5.75
N ILE A 59 -6.45 2.65 6.92
CA ILE A 59 -5.19 3.37 7.10
C ILE A 59 -4.02 2.43 6.75
N GLU A 60 -4.03 1.20 7.24
CA GLU A 60 -3.00 0.20 6.96
C GLU A 60 -2.94 -0.16 5.47
N ASP A 61 -4.07 -0.43 4.84
CA ASP A 61 -4.15 -0.77 3.40
C ASP A 61 -3.58 0.35 2.51
N VAL A 62 -3.89 1.62 2.80
CA VAL A 62 -3.36 2.77 2.04
C VAL A 62 -1.84 2.90 2.22
N LEU A 63 -1.34 2.71 3.44
CA LEU A 63 0.09 2.77 3.71
C LEU A 63 0.84 1.61 3.03
N ILE A 64 0.29 0.40 3.07
CA ILE A 64 0.83 -0.77 2.38
C ILE A 64 0.80 -0.57 0.86
N TRP A 65 -0.25 0.03 0.31
CA TRP A 65 -0.35 0.36 -1.10
C TRP A 65 0.77 1.32 -1.54
N ALA A 66 0.99 2.39 -0.77
CA ALA A 66 2.05 3.36 -1.06
C ALA A 66 3.44 2.72 -1.07
N ILE A 67 3.74 1.90 -0.05
CA ILE A 67 5.01 1.16 0.01
C ILE A 67 5.13 0.17 -1.16
N GLY A 68 4.03 -0.50 -1.52
CA GLY A 68 3.98 -1.41 -2.65
C GLY A 68 4.25 -0.71 -3.99
N LEU A 69 3.71 0.49 -4.18
CA LEU A 69 3.98 1.33 -5.34
C LEU A 69 5.45 1.71 -5.40
N VAL A 70 6.02 2.24 -4.31
CA VAL A 70 7.44 2.61 -4.24
C VAL A 70 8.33 1.42 -4.58
N HIS A 71 8.03 0.25 -4.01
CA HIS A 71 8.77 -0.98 -4.28
C HIS A 71 8.68 -1.42 -5.75
N GLN A 72 7.49 -1.39 -6.36
CA GLN A 72 7.32 -1.79 -7.77
C GLN A 72 7.89 -0.79 -8.77
N ARG A 73 8.06 0.47 -8.36
CA ARG A 73 8.57 1.55 -9.21
C ARG A 73 10.00 1.95 -8.85
N PHE A 74 10.66 1.25 -7.92
CA PHE A 74 11.90 1.65 -7.28
C PHE A 74 12.99 2.10 -8.27
N GLU A 75 13.24 1.32 -9.32
CA GLU A 75 14.27 1.61 -10.34
C GLU A 75 13.96 2.83 -11.21
N THR A 76 12.68 3.22 -11.31
CA THR A 76 12.20 4.31 -12.17
C THR A 76 11.99 5.63 -11.43
N LEU A 77 12.05 5.60 -10.10
CA LEU A 77 11.86 6.78 -9.25
C LEU A 77 13.21 7.49 -9.03
N ASP A 78 13.13 8.79 -8.73
CA ASP A 78 14.30 9.57 -8.35
C ASP A 78 14.87 9.03 -7.03
N GLN A 79 16.12 8.60 -7.08
CA GLN A 79 16.80 7.97 -5.95
C GLN A 79 17.08 8.97 -4.82
N LEU A 80 17.25 10.24 -5.14
CA LEU A 80 17.49 11.28 -4.13
C LEU A 80 16.20 11.55 -3.34
N GLU A 81 15.08 11.78 -4.04
CA GLU A 81 13.77 11.93 -3.39
C GLU A 81 13.39 10.69 -2.59
N LEU A 82 13.64 9.49 -3.12
CA LEU A 82 13.40 8.24 -2.39
C LEU A 82 14.19 8.15 -1.09
N SER A 83 15.45 8.59 -1.08
CA SER A 83 16.29 8.53 0.12
C SER A 83 15.74 9.41 1.26
N GLU A 84 15.02 10.48 0.94
CA GLU A 84 14.38 11.37 1.89
C GLU A 84 13.00 10.85 2.33
N VAL A 85 12.22 10.30 1.40
CA VAL A 85 10.84 9.86 1.64
C VAL A 85 10.76 8.50 2.32
N LEU A 86 11.65 7.56 1.99
CA LEU A 86 11.61 6.19 2.53
C LEU A 86 11.66 6.15 4.07
N PRO A 87 12.56 6.89 4.76
CA PRO A 87 12.57 6.93 6.22
C PRO A 87 11.24 7.43 6.81
N ILE A 88 10.59 8.41 6.15
CA ILE A 88 9.31 8.97 6.61
C ILE A 88 8.22 7.89 6.52
N LEU A 89 8.13 7.19 5.39
CA LEU A 89 7.15 6.10 5.19
C LEU A 89 7.39 4.94 6.16
N THR A 90 8.66 4.53 6.34
CA THR A 90 9.03 3.46 7.27
C THR A 90 8.72 3.84 8.72
N ASN A 91 8.99 5.08 9.13
CA ASN A 91 8.65 5.56 10.47
C ASN A 91 7.13 5.61 10.69
N GLY A 92 6.36 6.09 9.70
CA GLY A 92 4.91 6.06 9.74
C GLY A 92 4.36 4.64 9.86
N LYS A 93 4.94 3.68 9.13
CA LYS A 93 4.58 2.26 9.24
C LYS A 93 4.83 1.72 10.66
N HIS A 94 6.03 1.94 11.19
CA HIS A 94 6.39 1.44 12.52
C HIS A 94 5.53 2.05 13.62
N ALA A 95 5.18 3.34 13.51
CA ALA A 95 4.28 4.00 14.43
C ALA A 95 2.86 3.39 14.39
N LEU A 96 2.35 3.09 13.20
CA LEU A 96 1.04 2.44 13.04
C LEU A 96 1.05 1.01 13.58
N ASP A 97 2.05 0.20 13.22
CA ASP A 97 2.20 -1.18 13.70
C ASP A 97 2.29 -1.21 15.24
N ALA A 98 3.06 -0.29 15.86
CA ALA A 98 3.19 -0.20 17.31
C ALA A 98 1.86 0.16 18.02
N LEU A 99 1.05 1.04 17.43
CA LEU A 99 -0.29 1.37 17.92
C LEU A 99 -1.23 0.17 17.85
N ILE A 100 -1.19 -0.56 16.73
CA ILE A 100 -2.02 -1.74 16.49
C ILE A 100 -1.66 -2.84 17.50
N ASP A 101 -0.37 -3.13 17.64
CA ASP A 101 0.15 -4.13 18.57
C ASP A 101 -0.22 -3.78 20.02
N ARG A 102 -0.09 -2.52 20.43
CA ARG A 102 -0.47 -2.07 21.79
C ARG A 102 -1.92 -2.40 22.15
N LYS A 103 -2.83 -2.22 21.20
CA LYS A 103 -4.26 -2.54 21.37
C LYS A 103 -4.49 -4.05 21.39
N TYR A 104 -3.84 -4.83 20.53
CA TYR A 104 -4.00 -6.28 20.48
C TYR A 104 -3.31 -7.02 21.65
N GLU A 105 -2.24 -6.45 22.19
CA GLU A 105 -1.60 -6.88 23.45
C GLU A 105 -2.42 -6.50 24.70
N LYS A 106 -3.58 -5.85 24.51
CA LYS A 106 -4.49 -5.40 25.58
C LYS A 106 -3.87 -4.39 26.54
N LYS A 107 -2.80 -3.68 26.13
CA LYS A 107 -2.21 -2.57 26.91
C LYS A 107 -3.14 -1.35 26.91
N THR A 108 -3.92 -1.18 25.84
CA THR A 108 -4.95 -0.14 25.72
C THR A 108 -6.27 -0.76 25.29
N THR A 109 -7.39 -0.15 25.70
CA THR A 109 -8.74 -0.59 25.31
C THR A 109 -9.14 -0.11 23.91
N ARG A 110 -8.51 0.98 23.44
CA ARG A 110 -8.71 1.59 22.12
C ARG A 110 -7.37 1.78 21.43
N PHE A 111 -7.41 2.24 20.18
CA PHE A 111 -6.23 2.63 19.42
C PHE A 111 -5.72 3.99 19.89
N ILE A 112 -4.81 3.99 20.86
CA ILE A 112 -4.27 5.21 21.46
C ILE A 112 -2.82 5.39 21.00
N ALA A 113 -2.60 6.43 20.21
CA ALA A 113 -1.29 6.86 19.75
C ALA A 113 -0.63 7.82 20.75
N THR A 114 0.69 7.80 20.82
CA THR A 114 1.48 8.87 21.45
C THR A 114 1.59 10.08 20.50
N GLY A 115 1.95 11.24 21.04
CA GLY A 115 2.13 12.45 20.24
C GLY A 115 3.17 12.30 19.12
N ASP A 116 4.24 11.53 19.35
CA ASP A 116 5.27 11.30 18.33
C ASP A 116 4.83 10.28 17.28
N GLU A 117 4.08 9.25 17.66
CA GLU A 117 3.44 8.31 16.72
C GLU A 117 2.47 9.05 15.79
N LEU A 118 1.62 9.93 16.33
CA LEU A 118 0.70 10.74 15.52
C LEU A 118 1.43 11.62 14.51
N LYS A 119 2.51 12.30 14.93
CA LYS A 119 3.32 13.11 14.03
C LYS A 119 3.96 12.28 12.92
N ALA A 120 4.49 11.10 13.25
CA ALA A 120 5.09 10.22 12.25
C ALA A 120 4.07 9.71 11.23
N ILE A 121 2.88 9.32 11.70
CA ILE A 121 1.79 8.86 10.81
C ILE A 121 1.31 10.02 9.94
N SER A 122 0.98 11.18 10.52
CA SER A 122 0.55 12.37 9.77
C SER A 122 1.57 12.78 8.70
N ALA A 123 2.87 12.82 9.05
CA ALA A 123 3.94 13.15 8.10
C ALA A 123 4.01 12.16 6.93
N ALA A 124 3.83 10.86 7.18
CA ALA A 124 3.78 9.86 6.11
C ALA A 124 2.56 10.06 5.21
N PHE A 125 1.36 10.27 5.79
CA PHE A 125 0.13 10.43 5.02
C PHE A 125 0.07 11.73 4.22
N ALA A 126 0.72 12.79 4.68
CA ALA A 126 0.88 14.03 3.93
C ALA A 126 1.61 13.83 2.59
N ILE A 127 2.47 12.80 2.49
CA ILE A 127 3.17 12.43 1.25
C ILE A 127 2.37 11.37 0.47
N ILE A 128 1.87 10.35 1.17
CA ILE A 128 1.18 9.20 0.56
C ILE A 128 -0.06 9.63 -0.21
N ILE A 129 -0.92 10.46 0.39
CA ILE A 129 -2.23 10.78 -0.18
C ILE A 129 -2.09 11.56 -1.51
N PRO A 130 -1.31 12.65 -1.61
CA PRO A 130 -1.06 13.32 -2.88
C PRO A 130 -0.40 12.41 -3.91
N MET A 131 0.63 11.64 -3.51
CA MET A 131 1.37 10.74 -4.38
C MET A 131 0.44 9.70 -5.03
N LEU A 132 -0.43 9.06 -4.24
CA LEU A 132 -1.37 8.06 -4.76
C LEU A 132 -2.39 8.68 -5.71
N LYS A 133 -2.93 9.86 -5.38
CA LYS A 133 -3.86 10.59 -6.27
C LYS A 133 -3.20 10.93 -7.60
N GLU A 134 -2.00 11.47 -7.57
CA GLU A 134 -1.24 11.79 -8.79
C GLU A 134 -0.89 10.52 -9.58
N ALA A 135 -0.47 9.45 -8.92
CA ALA A 135 -0.22 8.18 -9.59
C ALA A 135 -1.49 7.60 -10.23
N MET A 136 -2.66 7.81 -9.63
CA MET A 136 -3.96 7.42 -10.19
C MET A 136 -4.39 8.28 -11.38
N THR A 137 -3.98 9.55 -11.47
CA THR A 137 -4.28 10.40 -12.63
C THR A 137 -3.35 10.05 -13.80
N LEU A 138 -2.06 9.92 -13.54
CA LEU A 138 -1.03 9.66 -14.56
C LEU A 138 -1.05 8.22 -15.10
N SER A 139 -1.20 7.24 -14.21
CA SER A 139 -1.04 5.81 -14.55
C SER A 139 -2.08 4.90 -13.87
N PRO A 140 -3.39 5.18 -14.04
CA PRO A 140 -4.43 4.60 -13.20
C PRO A 140 -4.41 3.09 -13.16
N ARG A 141 -4.31 2.45 -14.33
CA ARG A 141 -4.30 0.99 -14.41
C ARG A 141 -3.11 0.36 -13.72
N ARG A 142 -1.93 0.99 -13.75
CA ARG A 142 -0.74 0.49 -13.07
C ARG A 142 -0.89 0.64 -11.56
N THR A 143 -1.31 1.82 -11.12
CA THR A 143 -1.52 2.18 -9.71
C THR A 143 -2.54 1.28 -9.02
N MET A 144 -3.62 0.94 -9.71
CA MET A 144 -4.62 0.01 -9.17
C MET A 144 -4.14 -1.46 -9.16
N ASN A 145 -3.35 -1.90 -10.15
CA ASN A 145 -2.73 -3.23 -10.08
C ASN A 145 -1.71 -3.33 -8.93
N GLU A 146 -1.04 -2.23 -8.60
CA GLU A 146 -0.14 -2.13 -7.44
C GLU A 146 -0.90 -2.27 -6.13
N PHE A 147 -2.11 -1.71 -6.02
CA PHE A 147 -3.01 -1.92 -4.88
C PHE A 147 -3.35 -3.40 -4.71
N ASP A 148 -3.86 -4.04 -5.76
CA ASP A 148 -4.22 -5.47 -5.74
C ASP A 148 -3.03 -6.38 -5.43
N TRP A 149 -1.84 -6.01 -5.89
CA TRP A 149 -0.62 -6.73 -5.55
C TRP A 149 -0.26 -6.55 -4.08
N ALA A 150 -0.31 -5.33 -3.56
CA ALA A 150 0.06 -5.03 -2.18
C ALA A 150 -0.88 -5.73 -1.20
N HIS A 151 -2.19 -5.70 -1.45
CA HIS A 151 -3.19 -6.40 -0.65
C HIS A 151 -3.00 -7.92 -0.69
N ARG A 152 -2.78 -8.52 -1.87
CA ARG A 152 -2.46 -9.95 -1.98
C ARG A 152 -1.20 -10.31 -1.22
N LYS A 153 -0.16 -9.47 -1.29
CA LYS A 153 1.10 -9.71 -0.58
C LYS A 153 0.93 -9.65 0.93
N ALA A 154 0.14 -8.71 1.44
CA ALA A 154 -0.21 -8.62 2.86
C ALA A 154 -0.92 -9.91 3.32
N LEU A 155 -1.93 -10.38 2.58
CA LEU A 155 -2.64 -11.63 2.88
C LEU A 155 -1.72 -12.86 2.85
N GLU A 156 -0.79 -12.94 1.89
CA GLU A 156 0.21 -14.02 1.84
C GLU A 156 1.14 -14.00 3.06
N ASN A 157 1.60 -12.82 3.46
CA ASN A 157 2.48 -12.66 4.61
C ASN A 157 1.76 -13.02 5.91
N LEU A 158 0.50 -12.62 6.10
CA LEU A 158 -0.33 -13.01 7.23
C LEU A 158 -0.41 -14.54 7.35
N LYS A 159 -0.77 -15.23 6.25
CA LYS A 159 -0.84 -16.70 6.21
C LYS A 159 0.51 -17.36 6.53
N LYS A 160 1.62 -16.76 6.10
CA LYS A 160 2.97 -17.27 6.38
C LYS A 160 3.27 -17.17 7.88
N THR A 161 3.00 -16.02 8.49
CA THR A 161 3.18 -15.77 9.92
C THR A 161 2.34 -16.71 10.78
N GLU A 162 1.08 -16.96 10.40
CA GLU A 162 0.21 -17.94 11.07
C GLU A 162 0.79 -19.36 11.02
N ARG A 163 1.25 -19.80 9.84
CA ARG A 163 1.90 -21.11 9.68
C ARG A 163 3.16 -21.25 10.52
N GLU A 164 3.97 -20.20 10.60
CA GLU A 164 5.18 -20.19 11.43
C GLU A 164 4.87 -20.23 12.92
N LYS A 165 3.80 -19.56 13.37
CA LYS A 165 3.31 -19.66 14.76
C LYS A 165 2.82 -21.07 15.08
N CYS A 166 2.03 -21.70 14.20
CA CYS A 166 1.56 -23.07 14.39
C CYS A 166 2.72 -24.09 14.48
N LYS A 167 3.77 -23.92 13.67
CA LYS A 167 4.97 -24.79 13.72
C LYS A 167 5.80 -24.66 14.99
N LYS A 168 5.74 -23.53 15.69
CA LYS A 168 6.45 -23.32 16.96
C LYS A 168 5.72 -23.90 18.16
N LEU A 169 4.44 -24.24 18.00
CA LEU A 169 3.56 -24.78 19.04
C LEU A 169 3.38 -26.31 18.94
N SER A 170 3.87 -26.92 17.86
CA SER A 170 3.93 -28.38 17.62
C SER A 170 5.31 -28.93 17.95
#